data_AF-A0A1I1L112-F1
#
_entry.id   AF-A0A1I1L112-F1
#
_cell.length_a   1.000
_cell.length_b   1.000
_cell.length_c   1.000
_cell.angle_alpha   90.00
_cell.angle_beta   90.00
_cell.angle_gamma   90.00
#
_symmetry.space_group_name_H-M   'P 1'
#
loop_
_entity.id
_entity.type
_entity.pdbx_description
1 polymer ?
#
loop_
_entity_poly.entity_id
_entity_poly.type
_entity_poly.pdbx_seq_one_letter_code
_entity_poly.pdbx_strand_id
1 'polypeptide(L)' 'MLKALQKIALVISIIIAVYGLISRNYSLFPLIIVFQLVSLFVMALHDLKEGRKTKGVLSFILVITLSIIFIYTLMNYGTI' A
#
# COMPACT_ATOMS: atom_id res chain seq x y z
N MET A 1 -10.90 13.62 6.70
CA MET A 1 -11.40 12.28 6.30
C MET A 1 -10.31 11.43 5.64
N LEU A 2 -9.68 11.88 4.54
CA LEU A 2 -8.58 11.13 3.87
C LEU A 2 -7.41 10.74 4.79
N LYS A 3 -6.94 11.65 5.66
CA LYS A 3 -5.89 11.33 6.65
C LYS A 3 -6.28 10.21 7.63
N ALA A 4 -7.57 10.12 7.99
CA ALA A 4 -8.05 9.06 8.88
C ALA A 4 -8.05 7.71 8.16
N LEU A 5 -8.52 7.68 6.91
CA LEU A 5 -8.49 6.48 6.08
C LEU A 5 -7.06 5.97 5.84
N GLN A 6 -6.12 6.89 5.58
CA GLN A 6 -4.70 6.56 5.45
C GLN A 6 -4.17 5.87 6.71
N LYS A 7 -4.43 6.45 7.89
CA LYS A 7 -3.98 5.88 9.17
C LYS A 7 -4.62 4.51 9.44
N ILE A 8 -5.91 4.35 9.14
CA ILE A 8 -6.60 3.07 9.30
C ILE A 8 -5.97 2.00 8.41
N ALA A 9 -5.74 2.29 7.12
CA ALA A 9 -5.08 1.37 6.20
C ALA A 9 -3.66 0.99 6.67
N LEU A 10 -2.90 1.97 7.16
CA LEU A 10 -1.56 1.74 7.72
C LEU A 10 -1.60 0.83 8.96
N VAL A 11 -2.53 1.08 9.87
CA VAL A 11 -2.68 0.28 11.11
C VAL A 11 -3.07 -1.17 10.77
N ILE A 12 -4.01 -1.36 9.85
CA ILE A 12 -4.40 -2.70 9.39
C ILE A 12 -3.21 -3.43 8.77
N SER A 13 -2.44 -2.77 7.90
CA SER A 13 -1.21 -3.32 7.32
C SER A 13 -0.22 -3.78 8.39
N ILE A 14 0.01 -2.98 9.42
CA ILE A 14 0.93 -3.31 10.52
C ILE A 14 0.42 -4.49 11.33
N ILE A 15 -0.89 -4.55 11.64
CA ILE A 15 -1.49 -5.67 12.38
C ILE A 15 -1.30 -6.98 11.60
N ILE A 16 -1.58 -6.97 10.29
CA ILE A 16 -1.39 -8.15 9.44
C ILE A 16 0.09 -8.52 9.35
N ALA A 17 0.99 -7.54 9.28
CA ALA A 17 2.43 -7.79 9.24
C ALA A 17 2.94 -8.45 10.53
N VAL A 18 2.57 -7.91 11.69
CA VAL A 18 2.93 -8.48 13.00
C VAL A 18 2.34 -9.88 13.14
N TYR A 19 1.07 -10.08 12.77
CA TYR A 19 0.44 -11.39 12.80
C TYR A 19 1.14 -12.39 11.86
N GLY A 20 1.44 -12.00 10.63
CA GLY A 20 2.13 -12.83 9.64
C GLY A 20 3.54 -13.23 10.11
N LEU A 21 4.26 -12.33 10.77
CA LEU A 21 5.57 -12.62 11.37
C LEU A 21 5.47 -13.59 12.55
N ILE A 22 4.55 -13.35 13.49
CA ILE A 22 4.37 -14.19 14.68
C ILE A 22 3.90 -15.60 14.29
N SER A 23 2.92 -15.69 13.40
CA SER A 23 2.36 -16.97 12.94
C SER A 23 3.21 -17.66 11.88
N ARG A 24 4.29 -17.02 11.41
CA ARG A 24 5.08 -17.43 10.23
C ARG A 24 4.21 -17.66 8.98
N ASN A 25 3.06 -17.01 8.92
CA ASN A 25 2.13 -17.12 7.81
C ASN A 25 2.45 -16.06 6.75
N TYR A 26 3.43 -16.37 5.91
CA TYR A 26 3.89 -15.46 4.86
C TYR A 26 2.89 -15.34 3.68
N SER A 27 1.86 -16.19 3.62
CA SER A 27 0.79 -16.07 2.61
C SER A 27 -0.03 -14.78 2.73
N LEU A 28 0.08 -14.08 3.86
CA LEU A 28 -0.58 -12.79 4.09
C LEU A 28 0.20 -11.59 3.56
N PHE A 29 1.44 -11.77 3.08
CA PHE A 29 2.28 -10.69 2.55
C PHE A 29 1.64 -9.90 1.40
N PRO A 30 0.96 -10.55 0.44
CA PRO A 30 0.19 -9.85 -0.58
C PRO A 30 -0.81 -8.85 0.01
N LEU A 31 -1.49 -9.22 1.11
CA LEU A 31 -2.46 -8.37 1.79
C LEU A 31 -1.79 -7.14 2.43
N ILE A 32 -0.63 -7.32 3.06
CA ILE A 32 0.17 -6.23 3.65
C ILE A 32 0.50 -5.19 2.57
N ILE A 33 0.99 -5.64 1.41
CA ILE A 33 1.37 -4.77 0.30
C ILE A 33 0.15 -4.02 -0.23
N VAL A 34 -1.00 -4.68 -0.37
CA VAL A 34 -2.25 -4.02 -0.79
C VAL A 34 -2.66 -2.89 0.16
N PHE A 35 -2.65 -3.13 1.48
CA PHE A 35 -3.00 -2.08 2.45
C PHE A 35 -1.99 -0.92 2.46
N GLN A 36 -0.70 -1.18 2.21
CA GLN A 36 0.29 -0.12 2.02
C GLN A 36 0.04 0.71 0.76
N LEU A 37 -0.29 0.06 -0.36
CA LEU A 37 -0.63 0.75 -1.61
C LEU A 37 -1.87 1.63 -1.43
N VAL A 38 -2.90 1.16 -0.73
CA VAL A 38 -4.08 1.94 -0.39
C VAL A 38 -3.72 3.16 0.46
N SER A 39 -2.87 2.99 1.48
CA SER A 39 -2.38 4.09 2.32
C SER A 39 -1.65 5.17 1.50
N LEU A 40 -0.74 4.76 0.62
CA LEU A 40 0.00 5.66 -0.28
C LEU A 40 -0.91 6.34 -1.30
N PHE A 41 -1.92 5.63 -1.82
CA PHE A 41 -2.89 6.19 -2.73
C PHE A 41 -3.74 7.28 -2.07
N VAL A 42 -4.21 7.03 -0.84
CA VAL A 42 -4.95 8.02 -0.06
C VAL A 42 -4.08 9.24 0.27
N MET A 43 -2.79 9.04 0.53
CA MET A 43 -1.82 10.12 0.70
C MET A 43 -1.63 10.95 -0.57
N ALA A 44 -1.51 10.30 -1.73
CA ALA A 44 -1.40 10.97 -3.02
C ALA A 44 -2.64 11.83 -3.33
N LEU A 45 -3.85 11.27 -3.13
CA LEU A 45 -5.10 12.01 -3.29
C LEU A 45 -5.21 13.20 -2.33
N HIS A 46 -4.75 13.01 -1.10
CA HIS A 46 -4.72 14.07 -0.10
C HIS A 46 -3.79 15.22 -0.50
N ASP A 47 -2.59 14.92 -0.98
CA ASP A 47 -1.61 15.92 -1.44
C ASP A 47 -2.07 16.66 -2.69
N LEU A 48 -2.76 15.98 -3.61
CA LEU A 48 -3.42 16.62 -4.75
C LEU A 48 -4.52 17.58 -4.30
N LYS A 49 -5.32 17.18 -3.30
CA LYS A 49 -6.40 18.00 -2.75
C LYS A 49 -5.90 19.23 -1.99
N GLU A 50 -4.78 19.13 -1.27
CA GLU A 50 -4.15 20.26 -0.57
C GLU A 50 -3.30 21.17 -1.49
N GLY A 51 -3.39 21.01 -2.82
CA GLY A 51 -2.69 21.87 -3.79
C GLY A 51 -1.20 21.56 -3.95
N ARG A 52 -0.67 20.53 -3.29
CA ARG A 52 0.71 20.04 -3.45
C ARG A 52 0.84 19.15 -4.68
N LYS A 53 0.58 19.71 -5.85
CA LYS A 53 0.48 18.99 -7.13
C LYS A 53 1.69 18.10 -7.42
N THR A 54 2.91 18.61 -7.26
CA THR A 54 4.15 17.85 -7.54
C THR A 54 4.30 16.63 -6.62
N LYS A 55 4.06 16.80 -5.31
CA LYS A 55 4.14 15.68 -4.35
C LYS A 55 3.02 14.66 -4.56
N GLY A 56 1.82 15.13 -4.86
CA GLY A 56 0.68 14.27 -5.18
C GLY A 56 0.91 13.43 -6.43
N VAL A 57 1.39 14.03 -7.52
CA VAL A 57 1.72 13.32 -8.78
C VAL A 57 2.86 12.33 -8.57
N LEU A 58 3.92 12.72 -7.85
CA LEU A 58 5.05 11.82 -7.57
C LEU A 58 4.61 10.60 -6.75
N SER A 59 3.76 10.81 -5.74
CA SER A 59 3.17 9.74 -4.93
C SER A 59 2.26 8.85 -5.75
N PHE A 60 1.51 9.42 -6.70
CA PHE A 60 0.63 8.67 -7.60
C PHE A 60 1.41 7.77 -8.56
N ILE A 61 2.48 8.30 -9.16
CA ILE A 61 3.42 7.53 -10.00
C ILE A 61 3.99 6.38 -9.18
N LEU A 62 4.45 6.66 -7.95
CA LEU A 62 5.01 5.64 -7.07
C LEU A 62 4.01 4.51 -6.76
N VAL A 63 2.74 4.84 -6.49
CA VAL A 63 1.67 3.85 -6.30
C VAL A 63 1.49 2.98 -7.55
N ILE A 64 1.46 3.59 -8.74
CA ILE A 64 1.31 2.85 -10.01
C ILE A 64 2.51 1.92 -10.23
N THR A 65 3.73 2.43 -10.08
CA THR A 65 4.95 1.64 -10.27
C THR A 65 5.00 0.46 -9.31
N LEU A 66 4.72 0.67 -8.03
CA LEU A 66 4.70 -0.41 -7.03
C LEU A 66 3.57 -1.42 -7.31
N SER A 67 2.41 -0.96 -7.80
CA SER A 67 1.31 -1.86 -8.19
C SER A 67 1.69 -2.73 -9.38
N ILE A 68 2.36 -2.16 -10.40
CA ILE A 68 2.85 -2.92 -11.56
C ILE A 68 3.88 -3.95 -11.13
N ILE A 69 4.86 -3.56 -10.31
CA ILE A 69 5.88 -4.48 -9.78
C ILE A 69 5.19 -5.61 -9.00
N PHE A 70 4.24 -5.28 -8.12
CA PHE A 70 3.52 -6.26 -7.32
C PHE A 70 2.73 -7.26 -8.18
N ILE A 71 1.99 -6.78 -9.19
CA ILE A 71 1.24 -7.62 -10.13
C ILE A 71 2.21 -8.50 -10.92
N TYR A 72 3.31 -7.94 -11.43
CA TYR A 72 4.34 -8.69 -12.13
C TYR A 72 4.95 -9.78 -11.24
N THR A 73 5.23 -9.48 -9.97
CA THR A 73 5.73 -10.46 -9.01
C THR A 73 4.70 -11.56 -8.76
N LEU A 74 3.42 -11.22 -8.58
CA LEU A 74 2.33 -12.20 -8.43
C LEU A 74 2.20 -13.13 -9.64
N MET A 75 2.33 -12.60 -10.86
CA MET A 75 2.20 -13.38 -12.09
C MET A 75 3.39 -14.32 -12.33
N ASN A 76 4.61 -13.89 -12.00
CA ASN A 76 5.82 -14.67 -12.28
C ASN A 76 6.27 -15.57 -11.12
N TYR A 77 5.90 -15.22 -9.90
CA TYR A 77 6.30 -15.93 -8.67
C TYR A 77 5.08 -16.43 -7.89
N GLY A 78 3.93 -16.56 -8.55
CA GLY A 78 2.67 -17.06 -8.01
C GLY A 78 2.71 -18.53 -7.59
N THR A 79 3.60 -18.87 -6.66
CA THR A 79 3.55 -20.01 -5.75
C THR A 79 4.03 -19.50 -4.39
N ILE A 80 3.08 -19.07 -3.56
CA ILE A 80 3.17 -19.20 -2.10
C ILE A 80 2.14 -20.27 -1.73
#